data_AF-A0A398DJ20-F1
#
_entry.id   AF-A0A398DJ20-F1
#
_cell.length_a   1.000
_cell.length_b   1.000
_cell.length_c   1.000
_cell.angle_alpha   90.00
_cell.angle_beta   90.00
_cell.angle_gamma   90.00
#
_symmetry.space_group_name_H-M   'P 1'
#
loop_
_entity.id
_entity.type
_entity.pdbx_description
1 polymer ?
#
loop_
_entity_poly.entity_id
_entity_poly.type
_entity_poly.pdbx_seq_one_letter_code
_entity_poly.pdbx_strand_id
1 'polypeptide(L)'
;MSEKMVLMQGNEAVAEGAIAAGVRFFAGYPITPSSEIAEIMAKRMPQIGGTFMQMEDEIASIMAIVGASMAGKKVLTATSGPGFSLMQEGLG
;
A
#
# COMPACT_ATOMS: atom_id res chain seq x y z
N MET A 1 -26.56 15.29 -11.03
CA MET A 1 -25.18 14.99 -11.49
C MET A 1 -25.22 13.65 -12.18
N SER A 2 -24.77 13.53 -13.42
CA SER A 2 -24.58 12.20 -14.03
C SER A 2 -23.41 11.52 -13.32
N GLU A 3 -23.60 10.31 -12.80
CA GLU A 3 -22.50 9.53 -12.25
C GLU A 3 -21.47 9.24 -13.35
N LYS A 4 -20.22 9.67 -13.12
CA LYS A 4 -19.13 9.46 -14.07
C LYS A 4 -18.58 8.06 -13.85
N MET A 5 -19.09 7.09 -14.61
CA MET A 5 -18.54 5.73 -14.60
C MET A 5 -17.14 5.74 -15.24
N VAL A 6 -16.20 5.11 -14.56
CA VAL A 6 -14.82 4.93 -15.03
C VAL A 6 -14.51 3.44 -15.08
N LEU A 7 -13.89 3.01 -16.18
CA LEU A 7 -13.29 1.68 -16.27
C LEU A 7 -11.96 1.72 -15.52
N MET A 8 -11.82 0.90 -14.47
CA MET A 8 -10.69 0.93 -13.56
C MET A 8 -10.16 -0.48 -13.32
N GLN A 9 -8.85 -0.64 -13.24
CA GLN A 9 -8.23 -1.91 -12.86
C GLN A 9 -8.36 -2.14 -11.34
N GLY A 10 -8.35 -3.40 -10.91
CA GLY A 10 -8.49 -3.74 -9.48
C GLY A 10 -7.40 -3.11 -8.61
N ASN A 11 -6.14 -3.12 -9.06
CA ASN A 11 -5.02 -2.51 -8.36
C ASN A 11 -5.19 -0.99 -8.21
N GLU A 12 -5.68 -0.32 -9.26
CA GLU A 12 -6.00 1.10 -9.22
C GLU A 12 -7.13 1.40 -8.23
N ALA A 13 -8.20 0.59 -8.24
CA ALA A 13 -9.31 0.74 -7.30
C ALA A 13 -8.87 0.58 -5.83
N VAL A 14 -7.97 -0.36 -5.55
CA VAL A 14 -7.41 -0.55 -4.20
C VAL A 14 -6.59 0.65 -3.77
N ALA A 15 -5.70 1.15 -4.63
CA ALA A 15 -4.85 2.31 -4.31
C ALA A 15 -5.69 3.58 -4.08
N GLU A 16 -6.62 3.88 -4.98
CA GLU A 16 -7.52 5.04 -4.85
C GLU A 16 -8.43 4.92 -3.63
N GLY A 17 -8.98 3.74 -3.37
CA GLY A 17 -9.81 3.47 -2.20
C GLY A 17 -9.04 3.68 -0.89
N ALA A 18 -7.81 3.19 -0.81
CA ALA A 18 -6.95 3.38 0.36
C ALA A 18 -6.62 4.87 0.59
N ILE A 19 -6.32 5.61 -0.48
CA ILE A 19 -6.08 7.05 -0.41
C ILE A 19 -7.33 7.79 0.08
N ALA A 20 -8.50 7.45 -0.46
CA ALA A 20 -9.80 8.03 -0.07
C ALA A 20 -10.13 7.72 1.41
N ALA A 21 -9.76 6.53 1.89
CA ALA A 21 -9.89 6.15 3.30
C ALA A 21 -8.91 6.88 4.24
N GLY A 22 -7.95 7.63 3.70
CA GLY A 22 -7.02 8.46 4.46
C GLY A 22 -5.66 7.81 4.73
N VAL A 23 -5.26 6.76 3.99
CA VAL A 23 -3.90 6.21 4.09
C VAL A 23 -2.87 7.31 3.75
N ARG A 24 -1.83 7.42 4.58
CA ARG A 24 -0.73 8.39 4.42
C ARG A 24 0.66 7.78 4.59
N PHE A 25 0.74 6.46 4.71
CA PHE A 25 2.00 5.74 4.76
C PHE A 25 1.86 4.43 3.99
N PHE A 26 2.76 4.21 3.03
CA PHE A 26 2.90 2.96 2.31
C PHE A 26 4.33 2.45 2.46
N ALA A 27 4.48 1.19 2.83
CA ALA A 27 5.74 0.47 2.73
C ALA A 27 5.51 -0.90 2.10
N GLY A 28 6.34 -1.28 1.13
CA GLY A 28 6.14 -2.53 0.39
C GLY A 28 7.36 -2.96 -0.43
N TYR A 29 7.37 -4.23 -0.83
CA TYR A 29 8.36 -4.83 -1.72
C TYR A 29 7.71 -5.22 -3.06
N PRO A 30 8.39 -5.01 -4.22
CA PRO A 30 7.80 -5.30 -5.52
C PRO A 30 7.58 -6.81 -5.73
N ILE A 31 6.33 -7.21 -5.97
CA ILE A 31 5.96 -8.59 -6.32
C ILE A 31 4.72 -8.60 -7.22
N THR A 32 4.77 -9.37 -8.32
CA THR A 32 3.62 -9.57 -9.22
C THR A 32 2.56 -10.44 -8.53
N PRO A 33 1.26 -10.13 -8.63
CA PRO A 33 0.60 -9.06 -9.42
C PRO A 33 0.32 -7.75 -8.65
N SER A 34 0.91 -7.54 -7.47
CA SER A 34 0.61 -6.38 -6.61
C SER A 34 1.46 -5.12 -6.90
N SER A 35 2.51 -5.22 -7.73
CA SER A 35 3.44 -4.12 -7.98
C SER A 35 2.78 -2.82 -8.47
N GLU A 36 1.69 -2.91 -9.25
CA GLU A 36 0.96 -1.73 -9.75
C GLU A 36 0.37 -0.89 -8.61
N ILE A 37 -0.04 -1.50 -7.49
CA ILE A 37 -0.49 -0.76 -6.30
C ILE A 37 0.67 0.08 -5.76
N ALA A 38 1.86 -0.51 -5.63
CA ALA A 38 3.04 0.20 -5.17
C ALA A 38 3.44 1.34 -6.13
N GLU A 39 3.35 1.13 -7.44
CA GLU A 39 3.62 2.17 -8.44
C GLU A 39 2.65 3.36 -8.34
N ILE A 40 1.35 3.09 -8.16
CA ILE A 40 0.35 4.14 -7.98
C ILE A 40 0.61 4.88 -6.67
N MET A 41 0.89 4.16 -5.58
CA MET A 41 1.20 4.77 -4.28
C MET A 41 2.48 5.60 -4.30
N ALA A 42 3.53 5.16 -5.02
CA ALA A 42 4.75 5.92 -5.22
C ALA A 42 4.48 7.28 -5.88
N LYS A 43 3.59 7.31 -6.87
CA LYS A 43 3.17 8.55 -7.56
C LYS A 43 2.27 9.41 -6.68
N ARG A 44 1.33 8.80 -5.94
CA ARG A 44 0.26 9.52 -5.23
C ARG A 44 0.65 10.01 -3.84
N MET A 45 1.48 9.29 -3.10
CA MET A 45 1.85 9.66 -1.72
C MET A 45 2.40 11.08 -1.58
N PRO A 46 3.36 11.54 -2.41
CA PRO A 46 3.86 12.91 -2.33
C PRO A 46 2.78 13.99 -2.57
N GLN A 47 1.78 13.68 -3.40
CA GLN A 47 0.70 14.61 -3.77
C GLN A 47 -0.31 14.82 -2.63
N ILE A 48 -0.42 13.85 -1.71
CA ILE A 48 -1.40 13.86 -0.61
C ILE A 48 -0.73 14.05 0.76
N GLY A 49 0.56 14.42 0.79
CA GLY A 49 1.35 14.58 2.01
C GLY A 49 1.59 13.28 2.77
N GLY A 50 1.61 12.15 2.06
CA GLY A 50 1.96 10.84 2.59
C GLY A 50 3.40 10.43 2.31
N THR A 51 3.81 9.31 2.87
CA THR A 51 5.13 8.71 2.66
C THR A 51 5.00 7.40 1.90
N PHE A 52 5.81 7.24 0.86
CA PHE A 52 6.03 5.97 0.18
C PHE A 52 7.44 5.48 0.50
N MET A 53 7.58 4.20 0.84
CA MET A 53 8.86 3.56 1.09
C MET A 53 8.91 2.21 0.38
N GLN A 54 9.85 2.05 -0.56
CA GLN A 54 10.16 0.73 -1.07
C GLN A 54 11.11 0.06 -0.08
N MET A 55 10.70 -1.11 0.40
CA MET A 55 11.49 -1.89 1.34
C MET A 55 12.38 -2.89 0.61
N GLU A 56 13.33 -3.44 1.35
CA GLU A 56 14.24 -4.48 0.90
C GLU A 56 13.56 -5.84 0.74
N ASP A 57 12.53 -6.13 1.54
CA ASP A 57 11.74 -7.36 1.51
C ASP A 57 10.35 -7.17 2.18
N GLU A 58 9.54 -8.23 2.17
CA GLU A 58 8.22 -8.22 2.79
C GLU A 58 8.23 -8.21 4.31
N ILE A 59 9.31 -8.67 4.96
CA ILE A 59 9.46 -8.63 6.43
C ILE A 59 9.62 -7.17 6.87
N ALA A 60 10.55 -6.44 6.25
CA ALA A 60 10.73 -5.01 6.48
C ALA A 60 9.47 -4.22 6.15
N SER A 61 8.75 -4.61 5.09
CA SER A 61 7.46 -4.01 4.71
C SER A 61 6.42 -4.10 5.84
N ILE A 62 6.16 -5.29 6.38
CA ILE A 62 5.17 -5.47 7.46
C ILE A 62 5.60 -4.75 8.74
N MET A 63 6.87 -4.87 9.13
CA MET A 63 7.38 -4.25 10.35
C MET A 63 7.28 -2.73 10.30
N ALA A 64 7.54 -2.12 9.15
CA ALA A 64 7.42 -0.68 8.98
C ALA A 64 5.97 -0.19 8.98
N ILE A 65 5.03 -0.88 8.32
CA ILE A 65 3.62 -0.47 8.38
C ILE A 65 3.04 -0.65 9.79
N VAL A 66 3.45 -1.68 10.54
CA VAL A 66 3.06 -1.85 11.94
C VAL A 66 3.61 -0.69 12.78
N GLY A 67 4.89 -0.36 12.66
CA GLY A 67 5.50 0.77 13.35
C GLY A 67 4.83 2.11 13.03
N ALA A 68 4.55 2.36 11.74
CA ALA A 68 3.84 3.56 11.31
C ALA A 68 2.38 3.61 11.81
N SER A 69 1.73 2.44 11.93
CA SER A 69 0.39 2.34 12.52
C SER A 69 0.41 2.68 14.01
N MET A 70 1.39 2.16 14.76
CA MET A 70 1.60 2.50 16.16
C MET A 70 1.91 4.00 16.37
N ALA A 71 2.55 4.64 15.39
CA ALA A 71 2.79 6.08 15.35
C ALA A 71 1.56 6.92 14.94
N GLY A 72 0.38 6.30 14.80
CA GLY A 72 -0.90 6.97 14.55
C GLY A 72 -1.20 7.27 13.08
N LYS A 73 -0.53 6.60 12.13
CA LYS A 73 -0.84 6.73 10.70
C LYS A 73 -1.78 5.63 10.23
N LYS A 74 -2.65 5.95 9.26
CA LYS A 74 -3.29 4.91 8.44
C LYS A 74 -2.29 4.44 7.40
N VAL A 75 -2.08 3.12 7.37
CA VAL A 75 -1.03 2.46 6.61
C VAL A 75 -1.60 1.53 5.55
N LEU A 76 -0.79 1.23 4.53
CA LEU A 76 -1.06 0.16 3.56
C LEU A 76 0.26 -0.52 3.17
N THR A 77 0.24 -1.83 3.01
CA THR A 77 1.23 -2.57 2.21
C THR A 77 0.49 -3.37 1.13
N ALA A 78 1.20 -3.80 0.09
CA ALA A 78 0.66 -4.65 -0.96
C ALA A 78 1.64 -5.78 -1.24
N THR A 79 1.15 -7.01 -1.32
CA THR A 79 1.97 -8.21 -1.53
C THR A 79 1.17 -9.32 -2.25
N SER A 80 1.82 -10.45 -2.50
CA SER A 80 1.25 -11.67 -3.09
C SER A 80 1.59 -12.89 -2.23
N GLY A 81 1.19 -14.10 -2.64
CA GLY A 81 1.30 -15.33 -1.83
C GLY A 81 2.65 -15.56 -1.14
N PRO A 82 3.80 -15.49 -1.86
CA PRO A 82 5.11 -15.66 -1.24
C PRO A 82 5.40 -14.62 -0.17
N GLY A 83 5.18 -13.34 -0.49
CA GLY A 83 5.41 -12.24 0.44
C GLY A 83 4.48 -12.27 1.65
N PHE A 84 3.21 -12.65 1.48
CA PHE A 84 2.28 -12.84 2.60
C PHE A 84 2.75 -13.93 3.57
N SER A 85 3.44 -14.96 3.06
CA SER A 85 4.01 -16.02 3.89
C SER A 85 5.19 -15.51 4.73
N LEU A 86 5.97 -14.56 4.20
CA LEU A 86 7.04 -13.88 4.94
C LEU A 86 6.52 -12.90 5.99
N MET A 87 5.35 -12.30 5.76
CA MET A 87 4.75 -11.33 6.69
C MET A 87 4.12 -11.94 7.95
N GLN A 88 4.01 -13.28 8.04
CA GLN A 88 3.25 -13.94 9.12
C GLN A 88 3.69 -13.53 10.52
N GLU A 89 4.99 -13.44 10.78
CA GLU A 89 5.52 -13.01 12.08
C GLU A 89 5.07 -11.58 12.45
N GLY A 90 5.05 -10.67 11.48
CA GLY A 90 4.65 -9.27 11.70
C GLY A 90 3.13 -9.06 11.81
N LEU A 91 2.32 -10.03 11.39
CA LEU A 91 0.87 -9.99 11.53
C LEU A 91 0.41 -10.33 12.95
N GLY A 92 1.18 -11.13 13.68
CA GLY A 92 0.89 -11.59 15.05
C GLY A 92 0.66 -13.09 15.14
#